data_AF-A0ABD6S7N1-F1
#
_entry.id   AF-A0ABD6S7N1-F1
#
_cell.length_a   1.000
_cell.length_b   1.000
_cell.length_c   1.000
_cell.angle_alpha   90.00
_cell.angle_beta   90.00
_cell.angle_gamma   90.00
#
_symmetry.space_group_name_H-M   'P 1'
#
loop_
_entity.id
_entity.type
_entity.pdbx_description
1 polymer ?
#
loop_
_entity_poly.entity_id
_entity_poly.type
_entity_poly.pdbx_seq_one_letter_code
_entity_poly.pdbx_strand_id
1 'polypeptide(L)'
;MTTGYKLYPRADLISDWATLVTLPKEEVVRVYEGWLEIEQYNEELEKELMAKRTSAKEKAVNDILALGIEVRKFDKRKIFPTVTGYVAWFKKNVLDEIDKKYPPCRREMPRAFMGGKEVNGIALYNNVSPASLVDLYYRITADYNRKKEKVGKTDKLLVKSIQYASENGINIDELLPKEIIQVVGEIAKQNYADGLRNGESVWLKHGCSKCDTYVMGEHRCSCGSARISVEISGDLIDGFIYNLVSC
;
A
#
# COMPACT_ATOMS: atom_id res chain seq x y z
N MET A 1 9.12 -37.23 7.81
CA MET A 1 8.86 -37.42 6.37
C MET A 1 8.94 -36.07 5.71
N THR A 2 10.03 -35.79 5.01
CA THR A 2 10.18 -34.62 4.15
C THR A 2 9.28 -34.84 2.94
N THR A 3 8.02 -34.41 3.05
CA THR A 3 7.13 -34.27 1.90
C THR A 3 7.83 -33.33 0.92
N GLY A 4 8.06 -33.75 -0.33
CA GLY A 4 8.89 -33.05 -1.33
C GLY A 4 8.43 -31.63 -1.74
N TYR A 5 7.51 -31.02 -0.99
CA TYR A 5 7.03 -29.67 -1.19
C TYR A 5 8.12 -28.65 -0.96
N LYS A 6 8.11 -27.64 -1.82
CA LYS A 6 8.94 -26.47 -1.65
C LYS A 6 8.20 -25.43 -0.84
N LEU A 7 8.92 -24.83 0.11
CA LEU A 7 8.43 -23.74 0.94
C LEU A 7 8.69 -22.41 0.23
N TYR A 8 7.74 -21.48 0.32
CA TYR A 8 7.90 -20.12 -0.20
C TYR A 8 8.98 -19.39 0.63
N PRO A 9 10.14 -19.04 0.04
CA PRO A 9 11.20 -18.35 0.75
C PRO A 9 10.75 -16.93 1.12
N ARG A 10 11.12 -16.44 2.30
CA ARG A 10 10.81 -15.08 2.76
C ARG A 10 9.32 -14.71 2.72
N ALA A 11 8.44 -15.69 2.99
CA ALA A 11 6.99 -15.48 3.04
C ALA A 11 6.56 -14.41 4.05
N ASP A 12 7.40 -14.14 5.06
CA ASP A 12 7.25 -13.08 6.05
C ASP A 12 7.19 -11.69 5.44
N LEU A 13 7.75 -11.45 4.25
CA LEU A 13 7.71 -10.15 3.55
C LEU A 13 6.29 -9.64 3.24
N ILE A 14 5.30 -10.54 3.16
CA ILE A 14 3.87 -10.15 3.06
C ILE A 14 3.43 -9.33 4.27
N SER A 15 4.04 -9.61 5.42
CA SER A 15 3.72 -8.98 6.70
C SER A 15 4.80 -8.00 7.16
N ASP A 16 6.09 -8.22 6.86
CA ASP A 16 7.17 -7.35 7.30
C ASP A 16 7.38 -6.17 6.33
N TRP A 17 6.54 -5.14 6.50
CA TRP A 17 6.57 -3.96 5.64
C TRP A 17 7.80 -3.08 5.88
N ALA A 18 8.41 -3.16 7.06
CA ALA A 18 9.63 -2.40 7.37
C ALA A 18 10.79 -2.91 6.52
N THR A 19 10.95 -4.23 6.42
CA THR A 19 11.93 -4.82 5.50
C THR A 19 11.52 -4.55 4.05
N LEU A 20 10.25 -4.73 3.69
CA LEU A 20 9.77 -4.60 2.32
C LEU A 20 10.09 -3.25 1.67
N VAL A 21 9.94 -2.13 2.38
CA VAL A 21 10.22 -0.79 1.84
C VAL A 21 11.71 -0.47 1.66
N THR A 22 12.59 -1.26 2.27
CA THR A 22 14.04 -1.08 2.18
C THR A 22 14.68 -1.93 1.09
N LEU A 23 13.98 -2.96 0.60
CA LEU A 23 14.51 -3.87 -0.39
C LEU A 23 14.55 -3.25 -1.79
N PRO A 24 15.58 -3.56 -2.60
CA PRO A 24 15.55 -3.26 -4.02
C PRO A 24 14.38 -3.96 -4.71
N LYS A 25 13.76 -3.27 -5.67
CA LYS A 25 12.64 -3.79 -6.46
C LYS A 25 12.99 -5.13 -7.12
N GLU A 26 14.20 -5.24 -7.65
CA GLU A 26 14.70 -6.41 -8.37
C GLU A 26 14.74 -7.64 -7.45
N GLU A 27 15.05 -7.43 -6.17
CA GLU A 27 15.07 -8.51 -5.18
C GLU A 27 13.66 -9.01 -4.86
N VAL A 28 12.71 -8.10 -4.70
CA VAL A 28 11.30 -8.45 -4.45
C VAL A 28 10.71 -9.22 -5.63
N VAL A 29 10.99 -8.77 -6.86
CA VAL A 29 10.55 -9.45 -8.08
C VAL A 29 11.13 -10.87 -8.14
N ARG A 30 12.44 -11.04 -7.92
CA ARG A 30 13.07 -12.37 -7.91
C ARG A 30 12.46 -13.32 -6.87
N VAL A 31 12.17 -12.82 -5.67
CA VAL A 31 11.50 -13.62 -4.63
C VAL A 31 10.12 -14.07 -5.12
N TYR A 32 9.34 -13.17 -5.69
CA TYR A 32 8.01 -13.49 -6.20
C TYR A 32 8.03 -14.45 -7.40
N GLU A 33 8.97 -14.29 -8.33
CA GLU A 33 9.18 -15.24 -9.44
C GLU A 33 9.50 -16.64 -8.90
N GLY A 34 10.37 -16.74 -7.89
CA GLY A 34 10.64 -17.99 -7.19
C GLY A 34 9.39 -18.58 -6.53
N TRP A 35 8.46 -17.74 -6.05
CA TRP A 35 7.18 -18.24 -5.52
C TRP A 35 6.29 -18.82 -6.62
N LEU A 36 6.25 -18.21 -7.81
CA LEU A 36 5.49 -18.72 -8.96
C LEU A 36 6.02 -20.09 -9.40
N GLU A 37 7.35 -20.25 -9.47
CA GLU A 37 7.96 -21.55 -9.79
C GLU A 37 7.63 -22.62 -8.73
N ILE A 38 7.64 -22.24 -7.45
CA ILE A 38 7.29 -23.13 -6.33
C ILE A 38 5.80 -23.50 -6.38
N GLU A 39 4.92 -22.56 -6.70
CA GLU A 39 3.48 -22.79 -6.84
C GLU A 39 3.22 -23.82 -7.94
N GLN A 40 3.79 -23.62 -9.13
CA GLN A 40 3.68 -24.58 -10.24
C GLN A 40 4.20 -25.97 -9.86
N TYR A 41 5.40 -26.04 -9.28
CA TYR A 41 5.99 -27.31 -8.83
C TYR A 41 5.11 -28.03 -7.79
N ASN A 42 4.58 -27.29 -6.81
CA ASN A 42 3.75 -27.84 -5.76
C ASN A 42 2.39 -28.31 -6.30
N GLU A 43 1.79 -27.59 -7.26
CA GLU A 43 0.56 -28.00 -7.94
C GLU A 43 0.74 -29.28 -8.77
N GLU A 44 1.84 -29.40 -9.51
CA GLU A 44 2.17 -30.60 -10.26
C GLU A 44 2.38 -31.80 -9.33
N LEU A 45 3.13 -31.60 -8.25
CA LEU A 45 3.34 -32.64 -7.24
C LEU A 45 2.02 -33.05 -6.57
N GLU A 46 1.14 -32.10 -6.26
CA GLU A 46 -0.19 -32.42 -5.71
C GLU A 46 -1.02 -33.25 -6.70
N LYS A 47 -1.04 -32.87 -7.98
CA LYS A 47 -1.72 -33.66 -9.04
C LYS A 47 -1.17 -35.08 -9.11
N GLU A 48 0.15 -35.24 -9.10
CA GLU A 48 0.80 -36.55 -9.13
C GLU A 48 0.46 -37.40 -7.90
N LEU A 49 0.59 -36.85 -6.69
CA LEU A 49 0.28 -37.58 -5.45
C LEU A 49 -1.21 -37.94 -5.39
N MET A 50 -2.10 -37.05 -5.82
CA MET A 50 -3.54 -37.32 -5.83
C MET A 50 -3.90 -38.40 -6.85
N ALA A 51 -3.26 -38.43 -8.02
CA ALA A 51 -3.44 -39.51 -8.99
C ALA A 51 -2.97 -40.86 -8.42
N LYS A 52 -1.77 -40.89 -7.80
CA LYS A 52 -1.24 -42.09 -7.12
C LYS A 52 -2.12 -42.55 -5.97
N ARG A 53 -2.64 -41.61 -5.18
CA ARG A 53 -3.58 -41.87 -4.09
C ARG A 53 -4.85 -42.54 -4.60
N THR A 54 -5.47 -41.98 -5.66
CA THR A 54 -6.69 -42.54 -6.26
C THR A 54 -6.45 -43.94 -6.80
N SER A 55 -5.37 -44.13 -7.58
CA SER A 55 -5.00 -45.45 -8.12
C SER A 55 -4.74 -46.48 -7.02
N ALA A 56 -4.01 -46.10 -5.96
CA ALA A 56 -3.74 -46.98 -4.82
C ALA A 56 -5.02 -47.36 -4.07
N LYS A 57 -5.96 -46.42 -3.90
CA LYS A 57 -7.26 -46.69 -3.28
C LYS A 57 -8.09 -47.66 -4.11
N GLU A 58 -8.22 -47.41 -5.41
CA GLU A 58 -8.98 -48.28 -6.32
C GLU A 58 -8.41 -49.69 -6.36
N LYS A 59 -7.08 -49.81 -6.46
CA LYS A 59 -6.40 -51.10 -6.40
C LYS A 59 -6.67 -51.83 -5.09
N ALA A 60 -6.48 -51.18 -3.95
CA ALA A 60 -6.71 -51.80 -2.64
C ALA A 60 -8.16 -52.25 -2.42
N VAL A 61 -9.12 -51.47 -2.94
CA VAL A 61 -10.54 -51.84 -2.94
C VAL A 61 -10.77 -53.09 -3.79
N ASN A 62 -10.26 -53.12 -5.02
CA ASN A 62 -10.47 -54.25 -5.94
C ASN A 62 -9.78 -55.53 -5.45
N ASP A 63 -8.56 -55.43 -4.96
CA ASP A 63 -7.78 -56.57 -4.45
C ASP A 63 -8.51 -57.24 -3.27
N ILE A 64 -9.08 -56.45 -2.36
CA ILE A 64 -9.79 -57.00 -1.19
C ILE A 64 -11.18 -57.53 -1.57
N LEU A 65 -11.89 -56.86 -2.48
CA LEU A 65 -13.16 -57.38 -3.00
C LEU A 65 -12.97 -58.71 -3.75
N ALA A 66 -11.84 -58.89 -4.46
CA ALA A 66 -11.50 -60.15 -5.14
C ALA A 66 -11.28 -61.31 -4.16
N LEU A 67 -10.94 -61.03 -2.90
CA LEU A 67 -10.86 -62.02 -1.82
C LEU A 67 -12.24 -62.33 -1.19
N GLY A 68 -13.31 -61.74 -1.69
CA GLY A 68 -14.67 -61.89 -1.16
C GLY A 68 -14.94 -61.10 0.12
N ILE A 69 -14.05 -60.16 0.47
CA ILE A 69 -14.17 -59.36 1.69
C ILE A 69 -14.85 -58.02 1.36
N GLU A 70 -15.99 -57.75 2.00
CA GLU A 70 -16.71 -56.49 1.81
C GLU A 70 -15.99 -55.30 2.46
N VAL A 71 -15.71 -54.27 1.66
CA VAL A 71 -15.02 -53.05 2.11
C VAL A 71 -15.92 -51.81 2.09
N ARG A 72 -17.08 -51.87 1.42
CA ARG A 72 -18.01 -50.76 1.27
C ARG A 72 -19.10 -50.84 2.32
N LYS A 73 -19.51 -49.67 2.80
CA LYS A 73 -20.67 -49.52 3.70
C LYS A 73 -21.89 -49.17 2.86
N PHE A 74 -22.94 -49.98 2.97
CA PHE A 74 -24.19 -49.75 2.25
C PHE A 74 -25.26 -49.17 3.19
N ASP A 75 -26.02 -48.19 2.70
CA ASP A 75 -27.25 -47.76 3.33
C ASP A 75 -28.37 -48.76 3.03
N LYS A 76 -28.82 -49.45 4.08
CA LYS A 76 -29.89 -50.46 3.98
C LYS A 76 -31.30 -49.87 4.06
N ARG A 77 -31.43 -48.55 4.31
CA ARG A 77 -32.74 -47.88 4.41
C ARG A 77 -33.36 -47.56 3.04
N LYS A 78 -32.59 -47.68 1.96
CA LYS A 78 -33.05 -47.45 0.58
C LYS A 78 -33.39 -48.75 -0.10
N ILE A 79 -34.40 -48.71 -0.99
CA ILE A 79 -34.84 -49.83 -1.83
C ILE A 79 -33.67 -50.41 -2.65
N PHE A 80 -32.78 -49.54 -3.12
CA PHE A 80 -31.51 -49.92 -3.73
C PHE A 80 -30.36 -49.53 -2.81
N PRO A 81 -29.54 -50.48 -2.32
CA PRO A 81 -28.43 -50.19 -1.43
C PRO A 81 -27.43 -49.22 -2.09
N THR A 82 -27.27 -48.03 -1.51
CA THR A 82 -26.27 -47.06 -1.98
C THR A 82 -25.02 -47.12 -1.10
N VAL A 83 -23.84 -47.05 -1.73
CA VAL A 83 -22.57 -46.93 -1.01
C VAL A 83 -22.53 -45.60 -0.28
N THR A 84 -22.36 -45.64 1.04
CA THR A 84 -22.24 -44.45 1.91
C THR A 84 -20.81 -44.20 2.38
N GLY A 85 -19.90 -45.13 2.11
CA GLY A 85 -18.50 -45.02 2.46
C GLY A 85 -17.84 -46.38 2.58
N TYR A 86 -16.84 -46.46 3.45
CA TYR A 86 -16.06 -47.68 3.70
C TYR A 86 -16.31 -48.23 5.11
N VAL A 87 -16.12 -49.53 5.28
CA VAL A 87 -16.12 -50.17 6.60
C VAL A 87 -14.95 -49.65 7.46
N ALA A 88 -15.16 -49.59 8.78
CA ALA A 88 -14.23 -48.91 9.68
C ALA A 88 -12.80 -49.49 9.66
N TRP A 89 -12.67 -50.82 9.59
CA TRP A 89 -11.36 -51.48 9.55
C TRP A 89 -10.60 -51.17 8.26
N PHE A 90 -11.28 -51.12 7.11
CA PHE A 90 -10.66 -50.82 5.82
C PHE A 90 -10.21 -49.35 5.78
N LYS A 91 -11.05 -48.46 6.29
CA LYS A 91 -10.68 -47.05 6.43
C LYS A 91 -9.42 -46.89 7.29
N LYS A 92 -9.43 -47.44 8.51
CA LYS A 92 -8.35 -47.25 9.49
C LYS A 92 -7.04 -47.92 9.10
N ASN A 93 -7.09 -49.13 8.55
CA ASN A 93 -5.89 -49.95 8.34
C ASN A 93 -5.34 -49.85 6.90
N VAL A 94 -6.15 -49.39 5.94
CA VAL A 94 -5.77 -49.33 4.53
C VAL A 94 -5.82 -47.90 4.01
N LEU A 95 -6.99 -47.25 4.08
CA LEU A 95 -7.13 -45.90 3.51
C LEU A 95 -6.30 -44.86 4.25
N ASP A 96 -6.24 -44.92 5.58
CA ASP A 96 -5.45 -43.98 6.37
C ASP A 96 -3.94 -44.16 6.10
N GLU A 97 -3.47 -45.39 5.85
CA GLU A 97 -2.08 -45.65 5.47
C GLU A 97 -1.76 -45.14 4.05
N ILE A 98 -2.69 -45.31 3.10
CA ILE A 98 -2.58 -44.71 1.77
C ILE A 98 -2.55 -43.19 1.87
N ASP A 99 -3.39 -42.60 2.72
CA ASP A 99 -3.47 -41.15 2.91
C ASP A 99 -2.20 -40.59 3.59
N LYS A 100 -1.59 -41.33 4.52
CA LYS A 100 -0.26 -40.98 5.08
C LYS A 100 0.83 -41.01 4.03
N LYS A 101 0.77 -41.96 3.10
CA LYS A 101 1.76 -42.11 2.02
C LYS A 101 1.60 -41.06 0.93
N TYR A 102 0.37 -40.64 0.63
CA TYR A 102 0.03 -39.64 -0.37
C TYR A 102 -0.82 -38.52 0.25
N PRO A 103 -0.22 -37.67 1.10
CA PRO A 103 -0.95 -36.62 1.79
C PRO A 103 -1.48 -35.56 0.79
N PRO A 104 -2.67 -35.00 1.01
CA PRO A 104 -3.11 -33.82 0.28
C PRO A 104 -2.24 -32.63 0.68
N CYS A 105 -1.85 -31.82 -0.28
CA CYS A 105 -0.86 -30.79 -0.04
C CYS A 105 -1.32 -29.46 -0.58
N ARG A 106 -2.06 -28.77 0.27
CA ARG A 106 -2.56 -27.43 0.01
C ARG A 106 -1.69 -26.45 0.76
N ARG A 107 -0.69 -25.90 0.09
CA ARG A 107 -0.05 -24.66 0.53
C ARG A 107 -0.32 -23.61 -0.50
N GLU A 108 -1.24 -22.72 -0.18
CA GLU A 108 -1.51 -21.55 -1.00
C GLU A 108 -0.30 -20.61 -0.96
N MET A 109 0.01 -19.98 -2.09
CA MET A 109 1.04 -18.97 -2.16
C MET A 109 0.72 -17.82 -1.20
N PRO A 110 1.70 -17.27 -0.46
CA PRO A 110 1.47 -16.14 0.44
C PRO A 110 0.88 -14.94 -0.32
N ARG A 111 -0.21 -14.40 0.20
CA ARG A 111 -0.88 -13.19 -0.32
C ARG A 111 -1.07 -12.18 0.79
N ALA A 112 -0.95 -10.91 0.44
CA ALA A 112 -1.25 -9.83 1.37
C ALA A 112 -2.74 -9.54 1.41
N PHE A 113 -3.25 -9.35 2.61
CA PHE A 113 -4.63 -8.94 2.87
C PHE A 113 -4.68 -7.45 3.22
N MET A 114 -5.90 -6.91 3.29
CA MET A 114 -6.09 -5.53 3.72
C MET A 114 -5.58 -5.34 5.16
N GLY A 115 -4.97 -4.19 5.43
CA GLY A 115 -4.45 -3.88 6.75
C GLY A 115 -3.64 -2.59 6.76
N GLY A 116 -3.18 -2.19 7.95
CA GLY A 116 -2.28 -1.06 8.13
C GLY A 116 -1.16 -1.41 9.10
N LYS A 117 0.01 -0.81 8.89
CA LYS A 117 1.18 -0.96 9.77
C LYS A 117 1.92 0.36 9.87
N GLU A 118 2.51 0.59 11.03
CA GLU A 118 3.42 1.70 11.24
C GLU A 118 4.85 1.25 10.93
N VAL A 119 5.54 2.01 10.07
CA VAL A 119 6.94 1.79 9.70
C VAL A 119 7.69 3.10 9.89
N ASN A 120 8.66 3.12 10.81
CA ASN A 120 9.45 4.30 11.14
C ASN A 120 8.59 5.56 11.46
N GLY A 121 7.52 5.40 12.25
CA GLY A 121 6.60 6.51 12.57
C GLY A 121 5.59 6.86 11.46
N ILE A 122 5.64 6.18 10.31
CA ILE A 122 4.74 6.41 9.18
C ILE A 122 3.70 5.29 9.13
N ALA A 123 2.43 5.64 9.35
CA ALA A 123 1.32 4.71 9.16
C ALA A 123 1.09 4.45 7.67
N LEU A 124 1.19 3.19 7.24
CA LEU A 124 1.01 2.70 5.87
C LEU A 124 -0.23 1.82 5.80
N TYR A 125 -0.84 1.71 4.62
CA TYR A 125 -2.07 0.94 4.43
C TYR A 125 -2.06 0.16 3.12
N ASN A 126 -2.49 -1.10 3.19
CA ASN A 126 -2.85 -1.90 2.03
C ASN A 126 -4.37 -2.03 1.98
N ASN A 127 -4.99 -1.51 0.92
CA ASN A 127 -6.43 -1.51 0.73
C ASN A 127 -6.89 -2.53 -0.33
N VAL A 128 -6.00 -3.43 -0.76
CA VAL A 128 -6.31 -4.45 -1.79
C VAL A 128 -6.05 -5.84 -1.24
N SER A 129 -6.97 -6.75 -1.51
CA SER A 129 -6.91 -8.14 -1.07
C SER A 129 -7.58 -9.08 -2.08
N PRO A 130 -6.99 -10.26 -2.36
CA PRO A 130 -5.60 -10.62 -2.06
C PRO A 130 -4.63 -9.88 -3.00
N ALA A 131 -3.49 -9.41 -2.49
CA ALA A 131 -2.45 -8.78 -3.29
C ALA A 131 -1.20 -9.67 -3.38
N SER A 132 -0.52 -9.63 -4.54
CA SER A 132 0.79 -10.26 -4.71
C SER A 132 1.87 -9.52 -3.91
N LEU A 133 3.02 -10.17 -3.68
CA LEU A 133 4.17 -9.53 -3.02
C LEU A 133 4.62 -8.27 -3.77
N VAL A 134 4.63 -8.34 -5.10
CA VAL A 134 5.05 -7.23 -5.98
C VAL A 134 4.06 -6.07 -5.91
N ASP A 135 2.75 -6.35 -5.97
CA ASP A 135 1.73 -5.30 -5.88
C ASP A 135 1.73 -4.61 -4.51
N LEU A 136 1.90 -5.41 -3.45
CA LEU A 136 2.07 -4.89 -2.09
C LEU A 136 3.29 -3.96 -2.04
N TYR A 137 4.45 -4.41 -2.54
CA TYR A 137 5.68 -3.62 -2.54
C TYR A 137 5.48 -2.27 -3.23
N TYR A 138 4.95 -2.24 -4.45
CA TYR A 138 4.77 -0.97 -5.16
C TYR A 138 3.87 0.00 -4.39
N ARG A 139 2.76 -0.50 -3.84
CA ARG A 139 1.80 0.34 -3.10
C ARG A 139 2.43 0.89 -1.83
N ILE A 140 3.03 0.02 -1.03
CA ILE A 140 3.57 0.39 0.28
C ILE A 140 4.79 1.29 0.12
N THR A 141 5.70 0.99 -0.82
CA THR A 141 6.88 1.82 -1.08
C THR A 141 6.50 3.20 -1.64
N ALA A 142 5.51 3.28 -2.54
CA ALA A 142 5.01 4.56 -3.03
C ALA A 142 4.36 5.40 -1.93
N ASP A 143 3.51 4.80 -1.08
CA ASP A 143 2.89 5.51 0.04
C ASP A 143 3.93 5.98 1.07
N TYR A 144 4.92 5.13 1.36
CA TYR A 144 6.03 5.44 2.26
C TYR A 144 6.85 6.62 1.76
N ASN A 145 7.30 6.60 0.51
CA ASN A 145 8.09 7.71 -0.06
C ASN A 145 7.32 9.03 -0.06
N ARG A 146 6.04 8.99 -0.48
CA ARG A 146 5.17 10.18 -0.47
C ARG A 146 4.99 10.75 0.93
N LYS A 147 4.79 9.90 1.94
CA LYS A 147 4.62 10.35 3.33
C LYS A 147 5.94 10.85 3.93
N LYS A 148 7.05 10.17 3.63
CA LYS A 148 8.39 10.58 4.03
C LYS A 148 8.75 11.96 3.47
N GLU A 149 8.44 12.22 2.20
CA GLU A 149 8.65 13.54 1.58
C GLU A 149 7.80 14.62 2.25
N LYS A 150 6.54 14.33 2.58
CA LYS A 150 5.67 15.27 3.30
C LYS A 150 6.23 15.62 4.68
N VAL A 151 6.65 14.62 5.46
CA VAL A 151 7.29 14.83 6.77
C VAL A 151 8.55 15.68 6.61
N GLY A 152 9.41 15.35 5.63
CA GLY A 152 10.59 16.14 5.34
C GLY A 152 10.32 17.59 4.91
N LYS A 153 9.24 17.85 4.14
CA LYS A 153 8.82 19.24 3.81
C LYS A 153 8.34 19.97 5.05
N THR A 154 7.55 19.32 5.91
CA THR A 154 7.09 19.91 7.17
C THR A 154 8.25 20.26 8.10
N ASP A 155 9.23 19.38 8.25
CA ASP A 155 10.41 19.64 9.08
C ASP A 155 11.25 20.80 8.53
N LYS A 156 11.44 20.87 7.21
CA LYS A 156 12.13 22.01 6.56
C LYS A 156 11.38 23.32 6.75
N LEU A 157 10.04 23.30 6.63
CA LEU A 157 9.20 24.48 6.87
C LEU A 157 9.35 24.95 8.31
N LEU A 158 9.31 24.03 9.27
CA LEU A 158 9.49 24.35 10.69
C LEU A 158 10.82 25.06 10.94
N VAL A 159 11.93 24.51 10.43
CA VAL A 159 13.27 25.11 10.58
C VAL A 159 13.31 26.52 9.97
N LYS A 160 12.71 26.69 8.78
CA LYS A 160 12.64 28.00 8.11
C LYS A 160 11.77 29.00 8.86
N SER A 161 10.65 28.56 9.43
CA SER A 161 9.79 29.37 10.28
C SER A 161 10.52 29.81 11.55
N ILE A 162 11.28 28.93 12.21
CA ILE A 162 12.06 29.30 13.39
C ILE A 162 13.15 30.33 13.04
N GLN A 163 13.86 30.13 11.92
CA GLN A 163 14.85 31.11 11.44
C GLN A 163 14.20 32.49 11.19
N TYR A 164 13.11 32.52 10.43
CA TYR A 164 12.42 33.76 10.13
C TYR A 164 11.89 34.44 11.39
N ALA A 165 11.34 33.68 12.34
CA ALA A 165 10.87 34.20 13.62
C ALA A 165 12.01 34.84 14.43
N SER A 166 13.17 34.19 14.49
CA SER A 166 14.35 34.73 15.17
C SER A 166 14.87 36.01 14.50
N GLU A 167 14.90 36.06 13.17
CA GLU A 167 15.39 37.22 12.41
C GLU A 167 14.46 38.44 12.52
N ASN A 168 13.15 38.21 12.67
CA ASN A 168 12.12 39.25 12.70
C ASN A 168 11.55 39.52 14.10
N GLY A 169 12.12 38.91 15.15
CA GLY A 169 11.68 39.12 16.55
C GLY A 169 10.26 38.62 16.84
N ILE A 170 9.82 37.54 16.19
CA ILE A 170 8.50 36.94 16.40
C ILE A 170 8.58 35.97 17.58
N ASN A 171 7.76 36.19 18.61
CA ASN A 171 7.69 35.28 19.76
C ASN A 171 6.98 33.97 19.37
N ILE A 172 7.65 32.84 19.59
CA ILE A 172 7.16 31.48 19.27
C ILE A 172 7.29 30.50 20.45
N ASP A 173 7.67 30.96 21.64
CA ASP A 173 8.16 30.12 22.75
C ASP A 173 7.13 29.14 23.32
N GLU A 174 5.84 29.33 23.03
CA GLU A 174 4.74 28.46 23.50
C GLU A 174 3.95 27.79 22.37
N LEU A 175 4.38 27.93 21.12
CA LEU A 175 3.66 27.42 19.98
C LEU A 175 4.08 25.99 19.62
N LEU A 176 3.11 25.15 19.29
CA LEU A 176 3.38 23.83 18.72
C LEU A 176 3.98 23.97 17.32
N PRO A 177 4.74 22.99 16.82
CA PRO A 177 5.39 23.06 15.50
C PRO A 177 4.47 23.46 14.34
N LYS A 178 3.22 22.98 14.33
CA LYS A 178 2.23 23.36 13.31
C LYS A 178 1.80 24.82 13.43
N GLU A 179 1.67 25.31 14.65
CA GLU A 179 1.25 26.69 14.94
C GLU A 179 2.39 27.66 14.58
N ILE A 180 3.65 27.29 14.87
CA ILE A 180 4.84 28.04 14.43
C ILE A 180 4.84 28.22 12.92
N ILE A 181 4.66 27.13 12.16
CA ILE A 181 4.64 27.19 10.68
C ILE A 181 3.53 28.12 10.20
N GLN A 182 2.33 28.03 10.78
CA GLN A 182 1.19 28.83 10.37
C GLN A 182 1.38 30.32 10.69
N VAL A 183 1.65 30.66 11.95
CA VAL A 183 1.77 32.04 12.42
C VAL A 183 2.92 32.76 11.71
N VAL A 184 4.09 32.13 11.64
CA VAL A 184 5.24 32.74 10.98
C VAL A 184 5.01 32.84 9.47
N GLY A 185 4.35 31.85 8.85
CA GLY A 185 4.00 31.88 7.44
C GLY A 185 3.06 33.04 7.09
N GLU A 186 2.05 33.30 7.92
CA GLU A 186 1.12 34.42 7.76
C GLU A 186 1.83 35.77 7.92
N ILE A 187 2.68 35.91 8.95
CA ILE A 187 3.47 37.14 9.17
C ILE A 187 4.44 37.37 8.02
N ALA A 188 5.16 36.34 7.57
CA ALA A 188 6.10 36.47 6.46
C ALA A 188 5.40 36.85 5.15
N LYS A 189 4.22 36.27 4.90
CA LYS A 189 3.37 36.62 3.76
C LYS A 189 2.91 38.07 3.84
N GLN A 190 2.52 38.53 5.03
CA GLN A 190 2.10 39.91 5.26
C GLN A 190 3.27 40.89 5.09
N ASN A 191 4.45 40.58 5.63
CA ASN A 191 5.66 41.38 5.45
C ASN A 191 6.06 41.49 3.97
N TYR A 192 5.92 40.39 3.21
CA TYR A 192 6.11 40.43 1.76
C TYR A 192 5.05 41.31 1.07
N ALA A 193 3.78 41.21 1.47
CA ALA A 193 2.70 42.05 0.95
C ALA A 193 2.95 43.54 1.20
N ASP A 194 3.40 43.89 2.41
CA ASP A 194 3.68 45.27 2.80
C ASP A 194 4.91 45.82 2.09
N GLY A 195 5.93 44.99 1.83
CA GLY A 195 7.08 45.36 0.99
C GLY A 195 6.71 45.71 -0.45
N LEU A 196 5.62 45.14 -1.00
CA LEU A 196 5.13 45.47 -2.34
C LEU A 196 4.43 46.84 -2.41
N ARG A 197 3.91 47.37 -1.28
CA ARG A 197 3.09 48.59 -1.24
C ARG A 197 3.89 49.89 -1.35
N ASN A 198 5.15 49.86 -1.76
CA ASN A 198 6.04 51.03 -1.87
C ASN A 198 5.68 52.00 -3.02
N GLY A 199 4.43 52.02 -3.51
CA GLY A 199 3.91 53.01 -4.46
C GLY A 199 4.35 52.82 -5.91
N GLU A 200 5.03 51.71 -6.24
CA GLU A 200 5.44 51.44 -7.61
C GLU A 200 4.23 51.08 -8.50
N SER A 201 4.22 51.64 -9.70
CA SER A 201 3.20 51.36 -10.72
C SER A 201 3.59 50.14 -11.54
N VAL A 202 2.72 49.15 -11.57
CA VAL A 202 2.89 47.91 -12.34
C VAL A 202 1.91 47.88 -13.52
N TRP A 203 2.33 47.21 -14.59
CA TRP A 203 1.55 47.10 -15.82
C TRP A 203 0.53 45.96 -15.74
N LEU A 204 -0.73 46.25 -16.07
CA LEU A 204 -1.85 45.33 -16.10
C LEU A 204 -2.08 44.85 -17.54
N LYS A 205 -1.64 43.64 -17.86
CA LYS A 205 -1.70 43.13 -19.23
C LYS A 205 -3.11 43.04 -19.81
N HIS A 206 -4.14 42.84 -18.97
CA HIS A 206 -5.55 42.72 -19.38
C HIS A 206 -6.57 43.18 -18.32
N GLY A 207 -6.16 44.08 -17.39
CA GLY A 207 -6.95 44.37 -16.18
C GLY A 207 -7.98 45.49 -16.30
N CYS A 208 -7.82 46.42 -17.26
CA CYS A 208 -8.77 47.51 -17.48
C CYS A 208 -8.75 47.96 -18.94
N SER A 209 -9.90 48.30 -19.51
CA SER A 209 -10.03 48.77 -20.89
C SER A 209 -9.62 50.22 -21.11
N LYS A 210 -9.33 50.97 -20.03
CA LYS A 210 -9.04 52.41 -20.06
C LYS A 210 -7.63 52.77 -19.59
N CYS A 211 -6.97 51.90 -18.85
CA CYS A 211 -5.58 52.07 -18.46
C CYS A 211 -4.93 50.72 -18.25
N ASP A 212 -3.63 50.64 -18.48
CA ASP A 212 -2.88 49.40 -18.30
C ASP A 212 -1.96 49.50 -17.07
N THR A 213 -2.28 50.35 -16.10
CA THR A 213 -1.43 50.57 -14.93
C THR A 213 -2.22 50.43 -13.62
N TYR A 214 -1.51 49.96 -12.59
CA TYR A 214 -1.99 49.78 -11.23
C TYR A 214 -0.90 50.20 -10.26
N VAL A 215 -1.24 51.01 -9.26
CA VAL A 215 -0.33 51.36 -8.17
C VAL A 215 -0.48 50.31 -7.07
N MET A 216 0.62 49.63 -6.72
CA MET A 216 0.60 48.59 -5.69
C MET A 216 0.06 49.12 -4.35
N GLY A 217 -0.97 48.45 -3.83
CA GLY A 217 -1.66 48.82 -2.58
C GLY A 217 -2.99 49.53 -2.77
N GLU A 218 -3.31 50.01 -3.98
CA GLU A 218 -4.62 50.57 -4.28
C GLU A 218 -5.67 49.46 -4.52
N HIS A 219 -6.95 49.81 -4.40
CA HIS A 219 -8.05 48.86 -4.66
C HIS A 219 -8.52 48.86 -6.12
N ARG A 220 -8.06 49.82 -6.92
CA ARG A 220 -8.50 50.04 -8.31
C ARG A 220 -7.30 50.30 -9.22
N CYS A 221 -7.49 50.10 -10.52
CA CYS A 221 -6.51 50.54 -11.52
C CYS A 221 -6.35 52.07 -11.53
N SER A 222 -5.31 52.60 -12.17
CA SER A 222 -4.97 54.04 -12.12
C SER A 222 -6.07 54.97 -12.64
N CYS A 223 -6.97 54.50 -13.51
CA CYS A 223 -8.14 55.26 -13.99
C CYS A 223 -9.41 55.03 -13.15
N GLY A 224 -9.31 54.30 -12.03
CA GLY A 224 -10.39 54.01 -11.08
C GLY A 224 -11.47 53.05 -11.60
N SER A 225 -11.33 52.48 -12.80
CA SER A 225 -12.44 51.78 -13.48
C SER A 225 -12.59 50.30 -13.10
N ALA A 226 -11.49 49.57 -12.94
CA ALA A 226 -11.50 48.16 -12.55
C ALA A 226 -11.00 48.00 -11.11
N ARG A 227 -11.54 47.03 -10.36
CA ARG A 227 -11.00 46.64 -9.05
C ARG A 227 -9.88 45.64 -9.27
N ILE A 228 -8.76 45.86 -8.58
CA ILE A 228 -7.59 44.99 -8.65
C ILE A 228 -7.37 44.41 -7.25
N SER A 229 -7.18 43.09 -7.18
CA SER A 229 -6.79 42.38 -5.98
C SER A 229 -5.42 41.73 -6.17
N VAL A 230 -4.60 41.78 -5.12
CA VAL A 230 -3.27 41.16 -5.10
C VAL A 230 -3.38 39.86 -4.33
N GLU A 231 -3.23 38.74 -5.03
CA GLU A 231 -3.20 37.42 -4.41
C GLU A 231 -1.76 36.97 -4.24
N ILE A 232 -1.34 36.76 -2.99
CA ILE A 232 -0.01 36.24 -2.68
C ILE A 232 -0.09 34.73 -2.46
N SER A 233 0.78 33.99 -3.11
CA SER A 233 0.94 32.54 -2.96
C SER A 233 2.41 32.18 -2.69
N GLY A 234 2.66 30.94 -2.23
CA GLY A 234 4.00 30.47 -1.88
C GLY A 234 4.18 30.23 -0.38
N ASP A 235 5.40 29.86 0.01
CA ASP A 235 5.81 29.57 1.39
C ASP A 235 7.27 30.00 1.65
N LEU A 236 7.75 29.82 2.88
CA LEU A 236 9.10 30.21 3.29
C LEU A 236 10.24 29.39 2.65
N ILE A 237 9.94 28.26 2.01
CA ILE A 237 10.93 27.45 1.28
C ILE A 237 10.98 27.91 -0.18
N ASP A 238 9.83 27.98 -0.83
CA ASP A 238 9.71 28.21 -2.27
C ASP A 238 9.69 29.71 -2.62
N GLY A 239 9.53 30.58 -1.61
CA GLY A 239 9.39 32.03 -1.76
C GLY A 239 7.94 32.44 -2.03
N PHE A 240 7.64 33.72 -1.78
CA PHE A 240 6.33 34.30 -2.07
C PHE A 240 6.31 34.95 -3.44
N ILE A 241 5.19 34.79 -4.14
CA ILE A 241 4.88 35.45 -5.41
C ILE A 241 3.52 36.12 -5.31
N TYR A 242 3.30 37.16 -6.12
CA TYR A 242 1.99 37.81 -6.22
C TYR A 242 1.39 37.65 -7.61
N ASN A 243 0.07 37.57 -7.66
CA ASN A 243 -0.72 37.64 -8.89
C ASN A 243 -1.72 38.80 -8.78
N LEU A 244 -1.95 39.49 -9.89
CA LEU A 244 -2.94 40.56 -9.97
C LEU A 244 -4.22 40.00 -10.60
N VAL A 245 -5.33 40.07 -9.89
CA VAL A 245 -6.64 39.61 -10.34
C VAL A 245 -7.55 40.83 -10.48
N SER A 246 -8.06 41.05 -11.70
CA SER A 246 -9.06 42.09 -11.98
C SER A 246 -10.47 41.53 -11.85
N CYS A 247 -11.34 42.24 -11.13
CA CYS A 247 -12.76 41.93 -10.97
C CYS A 247 -13.64 42.89 -11.77
#